data_AF-A0A378TZV8-F1
#
_entry.id   AF-A0A378TZV8-F1
#
_cell.length_a   1.000
_cell.length_b   1.000
_cell.length_c   1.000
_cell.angle_alpha   90.00
_cell.angle_beta   90.00
_cell.angle_gamma   90.00
#
_symmetry.space_group_name_H-M   'P 1'
#
loop_
_entity.id
_entity.type
_entity.pdbx_description
1 polymer ?
#
loop_
_entity_poly.entity_id
_entity_poly.type
_entity_poly.pdbx_seq_one_letter_code
_entity_poly.pdbx_strand_id
1 'polypeptide(L)'
;MLNQFEIHGGVVKNLNAFLAERGIDLKTAMDAEETNKLVAAIIHEGLPGMVRRIYSLQKMQTFFWEKKDLMVDYVAARLEAAEKKAQARK
;
A
#
# COMPACT_ATOMS: atom_id res chain seq x y z
N MET A 1 2.37 5.73 -15.51
CA MET A 1 1.64 6.54 -14.50
C MET A 1 1.53 5.85 -13.14
N LEU A 2 1.47 4.51 -13.04
CA LEU A 2 1.62 3.81 -11.75
C LEU A 2 3.10 3.65 -11.30
N ASN A 3 4.06 3.58 -12.24
CA ASN A 3 5.50 3.37 -11.93
C ASN A 3 6.19 4.51 -11.13
N GLN A 4 5.50 5.58 -10.77
CA GLN A 4 6.09 6.74 -10.11
C GLN A 4 5.65 6.95 -8.67
N PHE A 5 4.67 6.18 -8.15
CA PHE A 5 4.33 6.33 -6.74
C PHE A 5 5.35 5.58 -5.87
N GLU A 6 6.09 6.32 -5.06
CA GLU A 6 7.02 5.78 -4.08
C GLU A 6 6.32 5.56 -2.75
N ILE A 7 6.31 4.31 -2.29
CA ILE A 7 5.88 4.01 -0.92
C ILE A 7 6.97 4.55 0.01
N HIS A 8 6.65 5.66 0.67
CA HIS A 8 7.52 6.27 1.66
C HIS A 8 7.70 5.34 2.87
N GLY A 9 8.83 5.47 3.57
CA GLY A 9 9.13 4.62 4.74
C GLY A 9 8.06 4.63 5.83
N GLY A 10 7.33 5.74 5.98
CA GLY A 10 6.18 5.82 6.89
C GLY A 10 5.03 4.88 6.50
N VAL A 11 4.75 4.74 5.20
CA VAL A 11 3.73 3.82 4.69
C VAL A 11 4.17 2.37 4.91
N VAL A 12 5.45 2.06 4.65
CA VAL A 12 5.99 0.71 4.92
C VAL A 12 5.83 0.35 6.39
N LYS A 13 6.20 1.27 7.29
CA LYS A 13 6.07 1.07 8.74
C LYS A 13 4.61 0.83 9.14
N ASN A 14 3.70 1.69 8.68
CA ASN A 14 2.29 1.61 9.03
C ASN A 14 1.63 0.34 8.47
N LEU A 15 1.98 -0.04 7.24
CA LEU A 15 1.46 -1.26 6.61
C LEU A 15 1.99 -2.52 7.32
N ASN A 16 3.28 -2.59 7.63
CA ASN A 16 3.84 -3.72 8.38
C ASN A 16 3.26 -3.81 9.80
N ALA A 17 3.04 -2.67 10.48
CA ALA A 17 2.38 -2.65 11.77
C ALA A 17 0.93 -3.15 11.68
N PHE A 18 0.17 -2.70 10.67
CA PHE A 18 -1.20 -3.15 10.40
C PHE A 18 -1.28 -4.66 10.17
N LEU A 19 -0.38 -5.22 9.36
CA LEU A 19 -0.31 -6.66 9.09
C LEU A 19 0.07 -7.45 10.35
N ALA A 20 1.08 -6.99 11.09
CA ALA A 20 1.55 -7.63 12.31
C ALA A 20 0.50 -7.63 13.43
N GLU A 21 -0.23 -6.52 13.63
CA GLU A 21 -1.30 -6.41 14.64
C GLU A 21 -2.42 -7.43 14.41
N ARG A 22 -2.66 -7.78 13.14
CA ARG A 22 -3.73 -8.72 12.73
C ARG A 22 -3.24 -10.15 12.55
N GLY A 23 -1.93 -10.37 12.57
CA GLY A 23 -1.34 -11.68 12.28
C GLY A 23 -1.65 -12.18 10.87
N ILE A 24 -1.79 -11.28 9.90
CA ILE A 24 -2.10 -11.61 8.49
C ILE A 24 -1.00 -11.11 7.56
N ASP A 25 -0.83 -11.77 6.42
CA ASP A 25 0.04 -11.29 5.35
C ASP A 25 -0.69 -10.32 4.40
N LEU A 26 0.07 -9.68 3.51
CA LEU A 26 -0.48 -8.73 2.54
C LEU A 26 -1.55 -9.37 1.65
N LYS A 27 -1.35 -10.61 1.21
CA LYS A 27 -2.29 -11.31 0.33
C LYS A 27 -3.63 -11.51 1.03
N THR A 28 -3.60 -12.02 2.25
CA THR A 28 -4.77 -12.23 3.11
C THR A 28 -5.49 -10.91 3.39
N ALA A 29 -4.74 -9.85 3.69
CA ALA A 29 -5.30 -8.52 3.88
C ALA A 29 -5.98 -7.96 2.61
N MET A 30 -5.47 -8.28 1.43
CA MET A 30 -6.00 -7.80 0.16
C MET A 30 -7.16 -8.67 -0.38
N ASP A 31 -7.32 -9.90 0.11
CA ASP A 31 -8.39 -10.83 -0.29
C ASP A 31 -9.74 -10.58 0.40
N ALA A 32 -9.74 -9.91 1.55
CA ALA A 32 -10.96 -9.45 2.22
C ALA A 32 -11.19 -7.94 1.97
N GLU A 33 -12.40 -7.58 1.56
CA GLU A 33 -12.72 -6.21 1.14
C GLU A 33 -12.49 -5.16 2.24
N GLU A 34 -12.87 -5.50 3.48
CA GLU A 34 -12.67 -4.65 4.67
C GLU A 34 -11.19 -4.30 4.85
N THR A 35 -10.31 -5.31 4.88
CA THR A 35 -8.88 -5.11 5.09
C THR A 35 -8.19 -4.53 3.86
N ASN A 36 -8.66 -4.84 2.66
CA ASN A 36 -8.15 -4.26 1.41
C ASN A 36 -8.37 -2.74 1.39
N LYS A 37 -9.56 -2.28 1.82
CA LYS A 37 -9.87 -0.85 1.95
C LYS A 37 -8.97 -0.14 2.97
N LEU A 38 -8.55 -0.83 4.03
CA LEU A 38 -7.61 -0.31 5.03
C LEU A 38 -6.18 -0.22 4.45
N VAL A 39 -5.74 -1.24 3.70
CA VAL A 39 -4.45 -1.20 2.99
C VAL A 39 -4.43 -0.02 2.00
N ALA A 40 -5.51 0.18 1.25
CA ALA A 40 -5.65 1.33 0.35
C ALA A 40 -5.58 2.67 1.11
N ALA A 41 -6.18 2.76 2.30
CA ALA A 41 -6.13 3.96 3.13
C ALA A 41 -4.69 4.28 3.61
N ILE A 42 -3.96 3.27 4.09
CA ILE A 42 -2.57 3.43 4.54
C ILE A 42 -1.67 3.93 3.40
N ILE A 43 -1.85 3.38 2.20
CA ILE A 43 -1.09 3.83 1.02
C ILE A 43 -1.53 5.22 0.59
N HIS A 44 -2.84 5.51 0.66
CA HIS A 44 -3.39 6.82 0.31
C HIS A 44 -2.81 7.92 1.20
N GLU A 45 -2.66 7.68 2.51
CA GLU A 45 -2.05 8.63 3.45
C GLU A 45 -0.61 9.01 3.08
N GLY A 46 0.12 8.09 2.46
CA GLY A 46 1.48 8.34 1.98
C GLY A 46 1.58 9.10 0.67
N LEU A 47 0.47 9.30 -0.05
CA LEU A 47 0.48 10.05 -1.31
C LEU A 47 0.78 11.54 -1.06
N PRO A 48 1.58 12.20 -1.93
CA PRO A 48 1.70 13.65 -1.93
C PRO A 48 0.33 14.31 -1.93
N GLY A 49 0.16 15.41 -1.20
CA GLY A 49 -1.13 16.09 -1.05
C GLY A 49 -1.83 16.43 -2.38
N MET A 50 -1.06 16.73 -3.42
CA MET A 50 -1.58 16.97 -4.77
C MET A 50 -2.18 15.70 -5.40
N VAL A 51 -1.56 14.53 -5.19
CA VAL A 51 -2.05 13.24 -5.71
C VAL A 51 -3.31 12.81 -4.96
N ARG A 52 -3.38 13.01 -3.63
CA ARG A 52 -4.60 12.75 -2.82
C ARG A 52 -5.81 13.59 -3.26
N ARG A 53 -5.58 14.77 -3.84
CA ARG A 53 -6.67 15.61 -4.38
C ARG A 53 -7.23 15.06 -5.70
N ILE A 54 -6.41 14.38 -6.49
CA ILE A 54 -6.81 13.79 -7.78
C ILE A 54 -7.42 12.40 -7.56
N TYR A 55 -6.79 11.62 -6.69
CA TYR A 55 -7.21 10.27 -6.31
C TYR A 55 -7.76 10.31 -4.89
N SER A 56 -9.09 10.45 -4.77
CA SER A 56 -9.75 10.37 -3.48
C SER A 56 -9.58 8.99 -2.86
N LEU A 57 -9.65 8.93 -1.52
CA LEU A 57 -9.61 7.68 -0.77
C LEU A 57 -10.62 6.67 -1.32
N GLN A 58 -11.85 7.11 -1.57
CA GLN A 58 -12.92 6.24 -2.10
C GLN A 58 -12.54 5.64 -3.47
N LYS A 59 -12.03 6.46 -4.41
CA LYS A 59 -11.58 5.96 -5.72
C LYS A 59 -10.45 4.96 -5.57
N MET A 60 -9.54 5.20 -4.63
CA MET A 60 -8.42 4.31 -4.37
C MET A 60 -8.87 2.99 -3.75
N GLN A 61 -9.79 3.02 -2.80
CA GLN A 61 -10.40 1.82 -2.22
C GLN A 61 -11.12 0.98 -3.28
N THR A 62 -11.94 1.59 -4.14
CA THR A 62 -12.59 0.90 -5.26
C THR A 62 -11.56 0.30 -6.21
N PHE A 63 -10.53 1.07 -6.59
CA PHE A 63 -9.49 0.59 -7.50
C PHE A 63 -8.70 -0.59 -6.91
N PHE A 64 -8.35 -0.53 -5.62
CA PHE A 64 -7.63 -1.59 -4.93
C PHE A 64 -8.45 -2.89 -4.84
N TRP A 65 -9.76 -2.78 -4.72
CA TRP A 65 -10.64 -3.93 -4.73
C TRP A 65 -10.82 -4.51 -6.14
N GLU A 66 -11.17 -3.67 -7.11
CA GLU A 66 -11.40 -4.10 -8.51
C GLU A 66 -10.14 -4.67 -9.17
N LYS A 67 -8.96 -4.23 -8.73
CA LYS A 67 -7.65 -4.67 -9.24
C LYS A 67 -6.84 -5.43 -8.19
N LYS A 68 -7.48 -6.10 -7.22
CA LYS A 68 -6.80 -6.71 -6.07
C LYS A 68 -5.60 -7.60 -6.45
N ASP A 69 -5.74 -8.44 -7.48
CA ASP A 69 -4.69 -9.38 -7.87
C ASP A 69 -3.46 -8.63 -8.37
N LEU A 70 -3.67 -7.60 -9.20
CA LEU A 70 -2.60 -6.70 -9.66
C LEU A 70 -1.99 -5.90 -8.51
N MET A 71 -2.82 -5.47 -7.56
CA MET A 71 -2.42 -4.60 -6.48
C MET A 71 -1.62 -5.32 -5.39
N VAL A 72 -1.88 -6.61 -5.15
CA VAL A 72 -1.05 -7.45 -4.26
C VAL A 72 0.39 -7.46 -4.75
N ASP A 73 0.60 -7.81 -6.02
CA ASP A 73 1.93 -7.88 -6.63
C ASP A 73 2.61 -6.51 -6.65
N TYR A 74 1.87 -5.47 -7.01
CA TYR A 74 2.38 -4.10 -7.05
C TYR A 74 2.84 -3.61 -5.66
N VAL A 75 2.03 -3.82 -4.62
CA VAL A 75 2.37 -3.39 -3.25
C VAL A 75 3.54 -4.22 -2.72
N ALA A 76 3.55 -5.54 -2.94
CA ALA A 76 4.64 -6.42 -2.53
C ALA A 76 5.98 -5.99 -3.14
N ALA A 77 6.04 -5.77 -4.45
CA ALA A 77 7.24 -5.30 -5.14
C ALA A 77 7.75 -3.96 -4.59
N ARG A 78 6.82 -3.08 -4.19
CA ARG A 78 7.16 -1.76 -3.67
C ARG A 78 7.64 -1.79 -2.23
N LEU A 79 7.14 -2.71 -1.41
CA LEU A 79 7.66 -3.00 -0.08
C LEU A 79 9.07 -3.57 -0.15
N GLU A 80 9.29 -4.56 -1.02
CA GLU A 80 10.61 -5.15 -1.25
C GLU A 80 11.63 -4.10 -1.72
N ALA A 81 11.24 -3.23 -2.67
CA ALA A 81 12.09 -2.14 -3.13
C ALA A 81 12.45 -1.15 -2.01
N ALA A 82 11.50 -0.86 -1.10
CA ALA A 82 11.74 0.02 0.04
C ALA A 82 12.69 -0.63 1.06
N GLU A 83 12.56 -1.94 1.31
CA GLU A 83 13.45 -2.69 2.18
C GLU A 83 14.88 -2.73 1.63
N LYS A 84 15.06 -3.03 0.34
CA LYS A 84 16.36 -3.00 -0.33
C LYS A 84 17.04 -1.62 -0.21
N LYS A 85 16.27 -0.54 -0.37
CA LYS A 85 16.78 0.83 -0.17
C LYS A 85 17.18 1.12 1.27
N ALA A 86 16.46 0.57 2.25
CA ALA A 86 16.80 0.72 3.67
C ALA A 86 18.09 -0.05 4.02
N GLN A 87 18.27 -1.25 3.47
CA GLN A 87 19.49 -2.05 3.65
C GLN A 87 20.72 -1.39 3.00
N ALA A 88 20.58 -0.81 1.80
CA ALA A 88 21.67 -0.10 1.12
C ALA A 88 22.12 1.21 1.80
N ARG A 89 21.36 1.71 2.78
CA ARG A 89 21.68 2.90 3.58
C ARG A 89 22.30 2.56 4.95
N LYS A 90 22.37 1.27 5.31
CA LYS A 90 23.08 0.77 6.50
C LYS A 90 24.51 0.39 6.13
#